data_AF-A0A165BDJ7-F1
#
_entry.id   AF-A0A165BDJ7-F1
#
_cell.length_a   1.000
_cell.length_b   1.000
_cell.length_c   1.000
_cell.angle_alpha   90.00
_cell.angle_beta   90.00
_cell.angle_gamma   90.00
#
_symmetry.space_group_name_H-M   'P 1'
#
loop_
_entity.id
_entity.type
_entity.pdbx_description
1 polymer ?
#
loop_
_entity_poly.entity_id
_entity_poly.type
_entity_poly.pdbx_seq_one_letter_code
_entity_poly.pdbx_strand_id
1 'polypeptide(L)'
;MKLTVSTEVAKVYNVLGNKMYKHKKAFESLIQNNKSEHRLKEGVLQTEIKKLKDRILAQDAHMTVLNDELTGTQAAMLDTGKEMMEIKAANVKLRHELASLKASSVTVTQGQMSSTVQSHKPRIKIAEPPHYSGKGSLEDWLQQLGGAFTYMSEYATRAAARQALGTWEDFVNILKVNYRTLDPDKDAQQHLKDICGKTYPTMVSFAEQFRQWATKTNLGHTALIGYIAEHRSKDNISTYAFN
;
A
#
# COMPACT_ATOMS: atom_id res chain seq x y z
N MET A 1 83.63 -21.72 -43.07
CA MET A 1 82.27 -21.27 -43.44
C MET A 1 81.19 -22.31 -43.13
N LYS A 2 81.30 -23.58 -43.56
CA LYS A 2 80.31 -24.65 -43.26
C LYS A 2 80.11 -24.93 -41.76
N LEU A 3 81.19 -24.99 -40.97
CA LEU A 3 81.11 -25.27 -39.53
C LEU A 3 80.37 -24.16 -38.76
N THR A 4 80.64 -22.91 -39.12
CA THR A 4 80.05 -21.72 -38.48
C THR A 4 78.54 -21.64 -38.71
N VAL A 5 78.07 -21.97 -39.92
CA VAL A 5 76.63 -22.00 -40.23
C VAL A 5 75.90 -23.10 -39.44
N SER A 6 76.51 -24.28 -39.30
CA SER A 6 75.93 -25.40 -38.52
C SER A 6 75.72 -25.03 -37.05
N THR A 7 76.70 -24.36 -36.43
CA THR A 7 76.62 -23.92 -35.04
C THR A 7 75.52 -22.88 -34.82
N GLU A 8 75.35 -21.93 -35.74
CA GLU A 8 74.29 -20.92 -35.63
C GLU A 8 72.89 -21.52 -35.81
N VAL A 9 72.72 -22.48 -36.72
CA VAL A 9 71.44 -23.21 -36.87
C VAL A 9 71.08 -23.95 -35.58
N ALA A 10 72.04 -24.64 -34.96
CA ALA A 10 71.81 -25.35 -33.69
C ALA A 10 71.38 -24.40 -32.55
N LYS A 11 71.97 -23.20 -32.46
CA LYS A 11 71.56 -22.17 -31.49
C LYS A 11 70.12 -21.72 -31.72
N VAL A 12 69.74 -21.44 -32.97
CA VAL A 12 68.37 -21.04 -33.32
C VAL A 12 67.36 -22.13 -32.94
N TYR A 13 67.66 -23.40 -33.26
CA TYR A 13 66.80 -24.52 -32.87
C TYR A 13 66.65 -24.65 -31.35
N ASN A 14 67.72 -24.51 -30.58
CA ASN A 14 67.66 -24.54 -29.12
C ASN A 14 66.85 -23.39 -28.54
N VAL A 15 67.01 -22.17 -29.06
CA VAL A 15 66.21 -21.01 -28.64
C VAL A 15 64.74 -21.23 -28.95
N LEU A 16 64.42 -21.72 -30.15
CA LEU A 16 63.04 -21.98 -30.57
C LEU A 16 62.40 -23.08 -29.73
N GLY A 17 63.12 -24.19 -29.48
CA GLY A 17 62.66 -25.29 -28.65
C GLY A 17 62.38 -24.86 -27.21
N ASN A 18 63.28 -24.08 -26.60
CA ASN A 18 63.09 -23.51 -25.27
C ASN A 18 61.88 -22.57 -25.22
N LYS A 19 61.69 -21.75 -26.26
CA LYS A 19 60.54 -20.83 -26.36
C LYS A 19 59.24 -21.62 -26.49
N MET A 20 59.18 -22.60 -27.39
CA MET A 20 58.02 -23.49 -27.55
C MET A 20 57.65 -24.21 -26.25
N TYR A 21 58.64 -24.73 -25.52
CA TYR A 21 58.41 -25.38 -24.23
C TYR A 21 57.79 -24.43 -23.21
N LYS A 22 58.31 -23.20 -23.10
CA LYS A 22 57.74 -22.16 -22.21
C LYS A 22 56.30 -21.80 -22.60
N HIS A 23 56.02 -21.62 -23.90
CA HIS A 23 54.67 -21.34 -24.37
C HIS A 23 53.70 -22.50 -24.08
N LYS A 24 54.13 -23.75 -24.32
CA LYS A 24 53.34 -24.94 -23.99
C LYS A 24 52.98 -24.98 -22.51
N LYS A 25 53.97 -24.78 -21.63
CA LYS A 25 53.76 -24.76 -20.18
C LYS A 25 52.81 -23.63 -19.74
N ALA A 26 52.95 -22.44 -20.32
CA ALA A 26 52.06 -21.31 -20.03
C ALA A 26 50.62 -21.60 -20.48
N PHE A 27 50.45 -22.20 -21.66
CA PHE A 27 49.14 -22.57 -22.19
C PHE A 27 48.47 -23.67 -21.36
N GLU A 28 49.21 -24.70 -20.95
CA GLU A 28 48.72 -25.75 -20.04
C GLU A 28 48.30 -25.17 -18.69
N SER A 29 49.09 -24.24 -18.13
CA SER A 29 48.74 -23.53 -16.89
C SER A 29 47.45 -22.72 -17.03
N LEU A 30 47.25 -22.04 -18.17
CA LEU A 30 46.04 -21.27 -18.45
C LEU A 30 44.81 -22.17 -18.52
N ILE A 31 44.92 -23.33 -19.18
CA ILE A 31 43.84 -24.32 -19.24
C ILE A 31 43.45 -24.79 -17.84
N GLN A 32 44.44 -25.14 -17.00
CA GLN A 32 44.15 -25.59 -15.64
C GLN A 32 43.52 -24.49 -14.79
N ASN A 33 44.00 -23.26 -14.91
CA ASN A 33 43.44 -22.12 -14.20
C ASN A 33 41.97 -21.89 -14.60
N ASN A 34 41.68 -21.85 -15.90
CA ASN A 34 40.32 -21.66 -16.40
C ASN A 34 39.38 -22.80 -15.95
N LYS A 35 39.89 -24.04 -15.90
CA LYS A 35 39.14 -25.19 -15.39
C LYS A 35 38.83 -25.04 -13.90
N SER A 36 39.79 -24.60 -13.08
CA SER A 36 39.52 -24.34 -11.66
C SER A 36 38.55 -23.19 -11.45
N GLU A 37 38.67 -22.10 -12.22
CA GLU A 37 37.78 -20.94 -12.13
C GLU A 37 36.34 -21.32 -12.50
N HIS A 38 36.17 -22.11 -13.56
CA HIS A 38 34.86 -22.64 -13.94
C HIS A 38 34.25 -23.48 -12.82
N ARG A 39 35.01 -24.40 -12.22
CA ARG A 39 34.53 -25.25 -11.11
C ARG A 39 34.14 -24.42 -9.89
N LEU A 40 34.88 -23.35 -9.60
CA LEU A 40 34.55 -22.43 -8.50
C LEU A 40 33.23 -21.70 -8.78
N LYS A 41 33.07 -21.13 -9.98
CA LYS A 41 31.84 -20.44 -10.39
C LYS A 41 30.63 -21.37 -10.34
N GLU A 42 30.77 -22.60 -10.82
CA GLU A 42 29.72 -23.62 -10.75
C GLU A 42 29.33 -23.93 -9.29
N GLY A 43 30.31 -24.13 -8.40
CA GLY A 43 30.03 -24.38 -6.98
C GLY A 43 29.29 -23.23 -6.29
N VAL A 44 29.64 -21.98 -6.64
CA VAL A 44 28.93 -20.79 -6.14
C VAL A 44 27.49 -20.76 -6.64
N LEU A 45 27.28 -21.00 -7.94
CA LEU A 45 25.93 -21.02 -8.53
C LEU A 45 25.06 -22.11 -7.91
N GLN A 46 25.59 -23.33 -7.74
CA GLN A 46 24.83 -24.42 -7.10
C GLN A 46 24.44 -24.09 -5.65
N THR A 47 25.33 -23.43 -4.91
CA THR A 47 25.05 -23.00 -3.53
C THR A 47 23.93 -21.97 -3.51
N GLU A 48 23.94 -21.00 -4.43
CA GLU A 48 22.91 -19.96 -4.48
C GLU A 48 21.55 -20.51 -4.95
N ILE A 49 21.56 -21.44 -5.92
CA ILE A 49 20.36 -22.18 -6.36
C ILE A 49 19.74 -22.92 -5.18
N LYS A 50 20.55 -23.60 -4.34
CA LYS A 50 20.05 -24.30 -3.16
C LYS A 50 19.38 -23.33 -2.18
N LYS A 51 20.02 -22.21 -1.85
CA LYS A 51 19.43 -21.18 -0.96
C LYS A 51 18.11 -20.63 -1.51
N LEU A 52 18.04 -20.37 -2.82
CA LEU A 52 16.82 -19.90 -3.46
C LEU A 52 15.70 -20.95 -3.36
N LYS A 53 16.03 -22.22 -3.57
CA LYS A 53 15.08 -23.33 -3.41
C LYS A 53 14.52 -23.40 -1.97
N ASP A 54 15.40 -23.31 -0.97
CA ASP A 54 14.99 -23.35 0.44
C ASP A 54 14.09 -22.16 0.80
N ARG A 55 14.39 -20.97 0.26
CA ARG A 55 13.54 -19.76 0.44
C ARG A 55 12.17 -19.92 -0.21
N ILE A 56 12.09 -20.49 -1.41
CA ILE A 56 10.81 -20.73 -2.11
C ILE A 56 9.96 -21.71 -1.30
N LEU A 57 10.55 -22.79 -0.78
CA LEU A 57 9.83 -23.75 0.07
C LEU A 57 9.29 -23.10 1.35
N ALA A 58 10.07 -22.24 1.99
CA ALA A 58 9.62 -21.51 3.17
C ALA A 58 8.46 -20.54 2.83
N GLN A 59 8.53 -19.85 1.68
CA GLN A 59 7.45 -18.97 1.22
C GLN A 59 6.16 -19.74 0.90
N ASP A 60 6.27 -20.93 0.33
CA ASP A 60 5.12 -21.79 0.00
C ASP A 60 4.40 -22.28 1.27
N ALA A 61 5.17 -22.66 2.29
CA ALA A 61 4.63 -22.99 3.61
C ALA A 61 3.91 -21.79 4.25
N HIS A 62 4.51 -20.61 4.20
CA HIS A 62 3.87 -19.38 4.69
C HIS A 62 2.57 -19.05 3.95
N MET A 63 2.53 -19.22 2.63
CA MET A 63 1.33 -18.99 1.83
C MET A 63 0.20 -19.95 2.21
N THR A 64 0.53 -21.21 2.48
CA THR A 64 -0.44 -22.22 2.93
C THR A 64 -1.08 -21.81 4.25
N VAL A 65 -0.27 -21.40 5.24
CA VAL A 65 -0.77 -20.93 6.56
C VAL A 65 -1.68 -19.71 6.41
N LEU A 66 -1.27 -18.72 5.60
CA LEU A 66 -2.09 -17.52 5.36
C LEU A 66 -3.43 -17.85 4.69
N ASN A 67 -3.45 -18.81 3.77
CA ASN A 67 -4.69 -19.26 3.13
C ASN A 67 -5.62 -19.96 4.13
N ASP A 68 -5.08 -20.77 5.03
CA ASP A 68 -5.87 -21.42 6.08
C ASP A 68 -6.46 -20.39 7.06
N GLU A 69 -5.66 -19.39 7.47
CA GLU A 69 -6.10 -18.28 8.32
C GLU A 69 -7.18 -17.42 7.64
N LEU A 70 -7.01 -17.10 6.37
CA LEU A 70 -8.00 -16.37 5.58
C LEU A 70 -9.31 -17.15 5.47
N THR A 71 -9.22 -18.45 5.19
CA THR A 71 -10.39 -19.34 5.10
C THR A 71 -11.11 -19.42 6.45
N GLY A 72 -10.38 -19.54 7.55
CA GLY A 72 -10.95 -19.53 8.90
C GLY A 72 -11.65 -18.21 9.23
N THR A 73 -11.04 -17.08 8.85
CA THR A 73 -11.63 -15.75 9.04
C THR A 73 -12.92 -15.59 8.22
N GLN A 74 -12.93 -16.04 6.96
CA GLN A 74 -14.12 -16.01 6.11
C GLN A 74 -15.27 -16.84 6.69
N ALA A 75 -14.97 -18.02 7.26
CA ALA A 75 -15.96 -18.85 7.93
C ALA A 75 -16.57 -18.14 9.16
N ALA A 76 -15.74 -17.54 10.01
CA ALA A 76 -16.21 -16.80 11.18
C ALA A 76 -17.06 -15.58 10.80
N MET A 77 -16.72 -14.89 9.71
CA MET A 77 -17.53 -13.79 9.18
C MET A 77 -18.91 -14.26 8.70
N LEU A 78 -18.98 -15.42 8.05
CA LEU A 78 -20.24 -16.01 7.61
C LEU A 78 -21.15 -16.38 8.79
N ASP A 79 -20.59 -16.98 9.84
CA ASP A 79 -21.31 -17.29 11.07
C ASP A 79 -21.83 -16.01 11.75
N THR A 80 -20.99 -14.97 11.86
CA THR A 80 -21.40 -13.66 12.39
C THR A 80 -22.54 -13.05 11.56
N GLY A 81 -22.46 -13.15 10.23
CA GLY A 81 -23.51 -12.69 9.32
C GLY A 81 -24.84 -13.41 9.55
N LYS A 82 -24.80 -14.71 9.86
CA LYS A 82 -25.98 -15.51 10.21
C LYS A 82 -26.58 -15.04 11.54
N GLU A 83 -25.79 -14.88 12.59
CA GLU A 83 -26.26 -14.36 13.89
C GLU A 83 -26.91 -12.98 13.74
N MET A 84 -26.32 -12.11 12.91
CA MET A 84 -26.88 -10.78 12.65
C MET A 84 -28.26 -10.85 11.95
N MET A 85 -28.47 -11.81 11.05
CA MET A 85 -29.79 -12.03 10.44
C MET A 85 -30.83 -12.52 11.45
N GLU A 86 -30.45 -13.42 12.36
CA GLU A 86 -31.31 -13.90 13.45
C GLU A 86 -31.70 -12.76 14.40
N ILE A 87 -30.73 -11.92 14.79
CA ILE A 87 -30.98 -10.72 15.60
C ILE A 87 -31.92 -9.75 14.87
N LYS A 88 -31.71 -9.53 13.56
CA LYS A 88 -32.57 -8.67 12.75
C LYS A 88 -34.02 -9.20 12.73
N ALA A 89 -34.21 -10.51 12.58
CA ALA A 89 -35.53 -11.13 12.64
C ALA A 89 -36.19 -10.95 14.01
N ALA A 90 -35.44 -11.18 15.10
CA ALA A 90 -35.92 -10.95 16.46
C ALA A 90 -36.31 -9.48 16.70
N ASN A 91 -35.53 -8.53 16.18
CA ASN A 91 -35.84 -7.10 16.28
C ASN A 91 -37.15 -6.73 15.57
N VAL A 92 -37.39 -7.29 14.37
CA VAL A 92 -38.66 -7.10 13.64
C VAL A 92 -39.85 -7.61 14.47
N LYS A 93 -39.70 -8.78 15.09
CA LYS A 93 -40.74 -9.36 15.97
C LYS A 93 -41.03 -8.45 17.17
N LEU A 94 -39.99 -8.01 17.89
CA LEU A 94 -40.14 -7.10 19.02
C LEU A 94 -40.80 -5.77 18.63
N ARG A 95 -40.49 -5.22 17.45
CA ARG A 95 -41.15 -4.01 16.94
C ARG A 95 -42.65 -4.23 16.69
N HIS A 96 -43.03 -5.39 16.16
CA HIS A 96 -44.43 -5.77 15.99
C HIS A 96 -45.15 -5.92 17.34
N GLU A 97 -44.54 -6.62 18.30
CA GLU A 97 -45.09 -6.77 19.66
C GLU A 97 -45.28 -5.40 20.34
N LEU A 98 -44.29 -4.51 20.24
CA LEU A 98 -44.38 -3.15 20.78
C LEU A 98 -45.51 -2.34 20.12
N ALA A 99 -45.70 -2.47 18.80
CA ALA A 99 -46.78 -1.80 18.09
C ALA A 99 -48.16 -2.33 18.53
N SER A 100 -48.28 -3.65 18.70
CA SER A 100 -49.49 -4.30 19.22
C SER A 100 -49.86 -3.79 20.62
N LEU A 101 -48.89 -3.73 21.54
CA LEU A 101 -49.09 -3.21 22.90
C LEU A 101 -49.49 -1.73 22.92
N LYS A 102 -48.93 -0.91 22.02
CA LYS A 102 -49.35 0.49 21.88
C LYS A 102 -50.79 0.60 21.37
N ALA A 103 -51.18 -0.22 20.40
CA ALA A 103 -52.56 -0.25 19.91
C ALA A 103 -53.55 -0.69 21.00
N SER A 104 -53.19 -1.68 21.82
CA SER A 104 -54.04 -2.12 22.95
C SER A 104 -54.09 -1.13 24.12
N SER A 105 -53.04 -0.32 24.31
CA SER A 105 -53.02 0.76 25.31
C SER A 105 -53.91 1.95 24.91
N VAL A 106 -54.08 2.21 23.61
CA VAL A 106 -54.91 3.33 23.10
C VAL A 106 -56.40 3.04 23.25
N THR A 107 -56.83 1.77 23.22
CA THR A 107 -58.24 1.41 23.44
C THR A 107 -58.73 1.58 24.87
N VAL A 108 -57.85 1.69 25.88
CA VAL A 108 -58.24 1.86 27.29
C VAL A 108 -58.25 3.33 27.75
N THR A 109 -57.64 4.25 27.00
CA THR A 109 -57.47 5.67 27.40
C THR A 109 -58.05 6.67 26.41
N GLN A 110 -58.88 6.22 25.46
CA GLN A 110 -59.70 7.09 24.59
C GLN A 110 -61.12 7.28 25.16
N GLY A 111 -61.19 7.52 26.47
CA GLY A 111 -62.36 8.05 27.16
C GLY A 111 -61.85 9.11 28.11
N GLN A 112 -62.17 10.38 27.83
CA GLN A 112 -61.81 11.57 28.62
C GLN A 112 -60.34 12.02 28.50
N MET A 113 -60.07 12.93 27.56
CA MET A 113 -59.67 14.32 27.87
C MET A 113 -59.32 15.04 26.56
N SER A 114 -60.22 15.94 26.17
CA SER A 114 -59.97 16.96 25.16
C SER A 114 -59.24 18.11 25.83
N SER A 115 -57.96 18.32 25.51
CA SER A 115 -57.33 19.63 25.59
C SER A 115 -56.19 19.72 24.57
N THR A 116 -56.38 20.60 23.60
CA THR A 116 -55.42 20.95 22.56
C THR A 116 -54.23 21.66 23.20
N VAL A 117 -53.15 20.93 23.46
CA VAL A 117 -51.84 21.52 23.72
C VAL A 117 -51.01 21.36 22.45
N GLN A 118 -50.84 22.49 21.74
CA GLN A 118 -49.99 22.61 20.56
C GLN A 118 -48.52 22.40 20.97
N SER A 119 -48.11 21.14 21.01
CA SER A 119 -46.70 20.75 21.17
C SER A 119 -45.97 21.12 19.88
N HIS A 120 -45.22 22.22 19.94
CA HIS A 120 -44.21 22.54 18.94
C HIS A 120 -43.08 21.52 19.07
N LYS A 121 -43.29 20.34 18.48
CA LYS A 121 -42.25 19.34 18.27
C LYS A 121 -41.33 19.90 17.17
N PRO A 122 -40.06 20.26 17.46
CA PRO A 122 -39.14 20.63 16.40
C PRO A 122 -38.99 19.39 15.51
N ARG A 123 -39.49 19.49 14.28
CA ARG A 123 -39.28 18.48 13.25
C ARG A 123 -37.79 18.54 12.89
N ILE A 124 -36.96 17.83 13.62
CA ILE A 124 -35.60 17.53 13.20
C ILE A 124 -35.75 16.65 11.96
N LYS A 125 -35.63 17.26 10.77
CA LYS A 125 -35.48 16.54 9.51
C LYS A 125 -34.13 15.81 9.61
N ILE A 126 -34.16 14.54 9.97
CA ILE A 126 -32.99 13.67 9.81
C ILE A 126 -32.79 13.56 8.29
N ALA A 127 -31.68 14.11 7.80
CA ALA A 127 -31.30 13.98 6.39
C ALA A 127 -31.19 12.47 6.07
N GLU A 128 -31.73 12.07 4.91
CA GLU A 128 -31.63 10.68 4.46
C GLU A 128 -30.15 10.26 4.39
N PRO A 129 -29.82 9.00 4.76
CA PRO A 129 -28.46 8.50 4.65
C PRO A 129 -27.97 8.61 3.20
N PRO A 130 -26.69 8.95 2.97
CA PRO A 130 -26.17 9.07 1.62
C PRO A 130 -26.33 7.75 0.87
N HIS A 131 -27.04 7.79 -0.26
CA HIS A 131 -27.28 6.66 -1.14
C HIS A 131 -26.09 6.48 -2.10
N TYR A 132 -25.53 5.27 -2.19
CA TYR A 132 -24.44 4.97 -3.13
C TYR A 132 -24.92 5.09 -4.58
N SER A 133 -24.27 5.93 -5.37
CA SER A 133 -24.67 6.24 -6.75
C SER A 133 -24.00 5.35 -7.80
N GLY A 134 -23.24 4.32 -7.40
CA GLY A 134 -22.58 3.38 -8.31
C GLY A 134 -21.35 3.93 -9.04
N LYS A 135 -20.87 5.13 -8.69
CA LYS A 135 -19.64 5.72 -9.25
C LYS A 135 -18.51 5.66 -8.24
N GLY A 136 -17.45 4.91 -8.56
CA GLY A 136 -16.27 4.70 -7.71
C GLY A 136 -16.21 3.30 -7.08
N SER A 137 -15.06 2.91 -6.53
CA SER A 137 -14.89 1.63 -5.86
C SER A 137 -15.78 1.53 -4.61
N LEU A 138 -16.45 0.39 -4.41
CA LEU A 138 -17.32 0.15 -3.25
C LEU A 138 -16.50 0.17 -1.96
N GLU A 139 -15.26 -0.32 -2.02
CA GLU A 139 -14.28 -0.32 -0.95
C GLU A 139 -13.91 1.10 -0.53
N ASP A 140 -13.67 2.02 -1.49
CA ASP A 140 -13.38 3.43 -1.19
C ASP A 140 -14.57 4.12 -0.51
N TRP A 141 -15.79 3.79 -0.94
CA TRP A 141 -17.02 4.32 -0.36
C TRP A 141 -17.27 3.77 1.05
N LEU A 142 -17.01 2.48 1.29
CA LEU A 142 -17.12 1.83 2.60
C LEU A 142 -16.04 2.31 3.57
N GLN A 143 -14.81 2.55 3.10
CA GLN A 143 -13.72 3.12 3.91
C GLN A 143 -14.05 4.57 4.32
N GLN A 144 -14.59 5.36 3.39
CA GLN A 144 -15.01 6.75 3.61
C GLN A 144 -16.20 6.84 4.58
N LEU A 145 -17.15 5.90 4.48
CA LEU A 145 -18.24 5.77 5.45
C LEU A 145 -17.75 5.25 6.80
N GLY A 146 -16.83 4.29 6.87
CA GLY A 146 -16.35 3.71 8.13
C GLY A 146 -15.71 4.75 9.06
N GLY A 147 -14.92 5.68 8.52
CA GLY A 147 -14.32 6.77 9.29
C GLY A 147 -15.32 7.87 9.68
N ALA A 148 -16.13 8.32 8.73
CA ALA A 148 -17.09 9.40 8.97
C ALA A 148 -18.27 8.95 9.85
N PHE A 149 -18.77 7.73 9.67
CA PHE A 149 -19.90 7.17 10.41
C PHE A 149 -19.56 6.90 11.88
N THR A 150 -18.38 6.33 12.15
CA THR A 150 -17.90 6.09 13.52
C THR A 150 -17.78 7.42 14.28
N TYR A 151 -17.19 8.43 13.65
CA TYR A 151 -17.05 9.76 14.25
C TYR A 151 -18.39 10.49 14.41
N MET A 152 -19.31 10.37 13.43
CA MET A 152 -20.67 10.92 13.54
C MET A 152 -21.49 10.25 14.65
N SER A 153 -21.28 8.95 14.90
CA SER A 153 -21.88 8.22 16.01
C SER A 153 -21.36 8.71 17.37
N GLU A 154 -20.05 8.93 17.49
CA GLU A 154 -19.45 9.53 18.69
C GLU A 154 -19.95 10.95 18.94
N TYR A 155 -20.05 11.76 17.88
CA TYR A 155 -20.57 13.13 17.95
C TYR A 155 -22.04 13.15 18.36
N ALA A 156 -22.88 12.27 17.78
CA ALA A 156 -24.28 12.11 18.17
C ALA A 156 -24.42 11.66 19.62
N THR A 157 -23.51 10.80 20.10
CA THR A 157 -23.46 10.35 21.50
C THR A 157 -23.11 11.50 22.45
N ARG A 158 -22.11 12.33 22.11
CA ARG A 158 -21.73 13.52 22.89
C ARG A 158 -22.83 14.58 22.91
N ALA A 159 -23.51 14.77 21.78
CA ALA A 159 -24.67 15.66 21.66
C ALA A 159 -25.83 15.18 22.53
N ALA A 160 -26.12 13.87 22.52
CA ALA A 160 -27.13 13.26 23.37
C ALA A 160 -26.78 13.37 24.86
N ALA A 161 -25.50 13.34 25.21
CA ALA A 161 -24.98 13.57 26.55
C ALA A 161 -24.93 15.05 26.97
N ARG A 162 -25.42 15.99 26.13
CA ARG A 162 -25.38 17.45 26.34
C ARG A 162 -23.98 18.02 26.61
N GLN A 163 -22.95 17.35 26.11
CA GLN A 163 -21.59 17.87 26.20
C GLN A 163 -21.43 19.07 25.26
N ALA A 164 -20.49 19.96 25.60
CA ALA A 164 -20.14 21.07 24.72
C ALA A 164 -19.60 20.51 23.40
N LEU A 165 -20.35 20.77 22.33
CA LEU A 165 -19.93 20.47 20.97
C LEU A 165 -19.16 21.70 20.48
N GLY A 166 -17.93 21.51 20.01
CA GLY A 166 -17.13 22.59 19.43
C GLY A 166 -17.81 23.23 18.21
N THR A 167 -17.13 24.20 17.61
CA THR A 167 -17.66 24.90 16.42
C THR A 167 -17.69 23.97 15.20
N TRP A 168 -18.44 24.38 14.16
CA TRP A 168 -18.46 23.68 12.87
C TRP A 168 -17.06 23.60 12.24
N GLU A 169 -16.21 24.59 12.49
CA GLU A 169 -14.83 24.60 12.05
C GLU A 169 -13.99 23.54 12.77
N ASP A 170 -14.15 23.41 14.10
CA ASP A 170 -13.51 22.36 14.89
C ASP A 170 -13.90 20.96 14.37
N PHE A 171 -15.18 20.78 14.05
CA PHE A 171 -15.72 19.54 13.51
C PHE A 171 -15.12 19.17 12.15
N VAL A 172 -15.09 20.11 11.20
CA VAL A 172 -14.49 19.90 9.88
C VAL A 172 -12.98 19.64 9.98
N ASN A 173 -12.29 20.32 10.91
CA ASN A 173 -10.86 20.12 11.12
C ASN A 173 -10.55 18.72 11.67
N ILE A 174 -11.34 18.20 12.62
CA ILE A 174 -11.15 16.84 13.15
C ILE A 174 -11.40 15.79 12.08
N LEU A 175 -12.46 15.94 11.27
CA LEU A 175 -12.72 15.03 10.14
C LEU A 175 -11.58 15.03 9.12
N LYS A 176 -11.02 16.20 8.79
CA LYS A 176 -9.86 16.31 7.89
C LYS A 176 -8.62 15.63 8.47
N VAL A 177 -8.35 15.79 9.76
CA VAL A 177 -7.23 15.12 10.45
C VAL A 177 -7.42 13.61 10.43
N ASN A 178 -8.60 13.12 10.80
CA ASN A 178 -8.91 11.68 10.80
C ASN A 178 -8.85 11.07 9.39
N TYR A 179 -9.31 11.79 8.36
CA TYR A 179 -9.23 11.34 6.98
C TYR A 179 -7.77 11.27 6.48
N ARG A 180 -6.92 12.25 6.85
CA ARG A 180 -5.47 12.20 6.59
C ARG A 180 -4.78 11.02 7.27
N THR A 181 -5.21 10.64 8.47
CA THR A 181 -4.66 9.47 9.16
C THR A 181 -5.17 8.13 8.60
N LEU A 182 -6.36 8.12 7.99
CA LEU A 182 -6.98 6.91 7.42
C LEU A 182 -6.50 6.60 6.01
N ASP A 183 -6.06 7.62 5.26
CA ASP A 183 -5.54 7.48 3.90
C ASP A 183 -4.11 8.06 3.79
N PRO A 184 -3.12 7.39 4.40
CA PRO A 184 -1.72 7.83 4.39
C PRO A 184 -1.15 7.86 2.96
N ASP A 185 -1.74 7.12 2.04
CA ASP A 185 -1.36 7.15 0.62
C ASP A 185 -1.74 8.50 -0.01
N LYS A 186 -2.97 9.01 0.21
CA LYS A 186 -3.34 10.35 -0.27
C LYS A 186 -2.51 11.48 0.36
N ASP A 187 -2.18 11.39 1.64
CA ASP A 187 -1.33 12.38 2.30
C ASP A 187 0.10 12.38 1.72
N ALA A 188 0.68 11.18 1.54
CA ALA A 188 1.98 11.03 0.91
C ALA A 188 1.98 11.48 -0.57
N GLN A 189 0.91 11.22 -1.32
CA GLN A 189 0.75 11.71 -2.69
C GLN A 189 0.66 13.25 -2.75
N GLN A 190 -0.02 13.88 -1.79
CA GLN A 190 -0.05 15.34 -1.70
C GLN A 190 1.34 15.91 -1.39
N HIS A 191 2.09 15.29 -0.48
CA HIS A 191 3.47 15.67 -0.22
C HIS A 191 4.39 15.51 -1.45
N LEU A 192 4.19 14.46 -2.26
CA LEU A 192 4.91 14.32 -3.54
C LEU A 192 4.58 15.46 -4.52
N LYS A 193 3.30 15.86 -4.63
CA LYS A 193 2.90 17.03 -5.43
C LYS A 193 3.56 18.31 -4.96
N ASP A 194 3.56 18.55 -3.64
CA ASP A 194 4.15 19.74 -3.05
C ASP A 194 5.68 19.78 -3.25
N ILE A 195 6.35 18.62 -3.17
CA ILE A 195 7.77 18.49 -3.51
C ILE A 195 8.01 18.82 -4.98
N CYS A 196 7.25 18.25 -5.91
CA CYS A 196 7.40 18.56 -7.33
C CYS A 196 7.05 20.02 -7.69
N GLY A 197 6.30 20.72 -6.82
CA GLY A 197 5.98 22.15 -6.96
C GLY A 197 7.05 23.10 -6.42
N LYS A 198 8.08 22.62 -5.71
CA LYS A 198 9.13 23.46 -5.10
C LYS A 198 10.38 23.51 -5.98
N THR A 199 11.14 24.59 -5.88
CA THR A 199 12.46 24.71 -6.50
C THR A 199 13.54 24.21 -5.53
N TYR A 200 14.49 23.43 -6.04
CA TYR A 200 15.56 22.84 -5.25
C TYR A 200 16.92 23.32 -5.74
N PRO A 201 17.88 23.60 -4.85
CA PRO A 201 19.22 24.07 -5.24
C PRO A 201 20.05 22.97 -5.91
N THR A 202 19.77 21.70 -5.63
CA THR A 202 20.46 20.56 -6.24
C THR A 202 19.51 19.38 -6.46
N MET A 203 19.80 18.56 -7.48
CA MET A 203 19.08 17.32 -7.75
C MET A 203 19.11 16.35 -6.57
N VAL A 204 20.19 16.38 -5.77
CA VAL A 204 20.33 15.54 -4.57
C VAL A 204 19.29 15.93 -3.51
N SER A 205 19.14 17.23 -3.24
CA SER A 205 18.15 17.73 -2.27
C SER A 205 16.70 17.42 -2.67
N PHE A 206 16.39 17.45 -3.97
CA PHE A 206 15.11 16.99 -4.49
C PHE A 206 14.94 15.48 -4.30
N ALA A 207 15.93 14.67 -4.71
CA ALA A 207 15.86 13.22 -4.68
C ALA A 207 15.69 12.66 -3.25
N GLU A 208 16.36 13.25 -2.26
CA GLU A 208 16.21 12.85 -0.85
C GLU A 208 14.79 13.07 -0.33
N GLN A 209 14.24 14.25 -0.58
CA GLN A 209 12.88 14.60 -0.17
C GLN A 209 11.84 13.76 -0.92
N PHE A 210 12.00 13.62 -2.23
CA PHE A 210 11.09 12.84 -3.07
C PHE A 210 11.08 11.36 -2.65
N ARG A 211 12.26 10.76 -2.42
CA ARG A 211 12.37 9.36 -2.00
C ARG A 211 11.65 9.08 -0.68
N GLN A 212 11.77 9.99 0.30
CA GLN A 212 11.14 9.83 1.62
C GLN A 212 9.63 9.65 1.55
N TRP A 213 8.98 10.31 0.59
CA TRP A 213 7.53 10.26 0.41
C TRP A 213 7.11 9.23 -0.63
N ALA A 214 7.91 9.00 -1.67
CA ALA A 214 7.64 7.96 -2.67
C ALA A 214 7.56 6.57 -2.03
N THR A 215 8.42 6.26 -1.04
CA THR A 215 8.39 4.98 -0.31
C THR A 215 7.19 4.81 0.61
N LYS A 216 6.43 5.88 0.86
CA LYS A 216 5.20 5.87 1.66
C LYS A 216 3.94 5.78 0.81
N THR A 217 4.07 5.82 -0.52
CA THR A 217 2.96 5.65 -1.46
C THR A 217 2.93 4.25 -2.05
N ASN A 218 1.76 3.80 -2.49
CA ASN A 218 1.59 2.57 -3.27
C ASN A 218 1.65 2.84 -4.80
N LEU A 219 2.29 3.94 -5.21
CA LEU A 219 2.38 4.33 -6.62
C LEU A 219 3.36 3.44 -7.37
N GLY A 220 2.93 2.95 -8.54
CA GLY A 220 3.82 2.27 -9.48
C GLY A 220 4.87 3.20 -10.10
N HIS A 221 5.97 2.64 -10.60
CA HIS A 221 7.10 3.41 -11.15
C HIS A 221 6.69 4.42 -12.24
N THR A 222 5.72 4.08 -13.10
CA THR A 222 5.23 4.98 -14.16
C THR A 222 4.61 6.26 -13.61
N ALA A 223 3.87 6.18 -12.49
CA ALA A 223 3.26 7.35 -11.85
C ALA A 223 4.33 8.23 -11.17
N LEU A 224 5.30 7.61 -10.50
CA LEU A 224 6.42 8.32 -9.87
C LEU A 224 7.28 9.06 -10.92
N ILE A 225 7.53 8.44 -12.08
CA ILE A 225 8.21 9.09 -13.21
C ILE A 225 7.42 10.30 -13.72
N GLY A 226 6.09 10.20 -13.78
CA GLY A 226 5.21 11.31 -14.14
C GLY A 226 5.38 12.52 -13.21
N TYR A 227 5.43 12.29 -11.90
CA TYR A 227 5.68 13.34 -10.91
C TYR A 227 7.04 14.02 -11.09
N ILE A 228 8.10 13.25 -11.34
CA ILE A 228 9.46 13.80 -11.58
C ILE A 228 9.50 14.64 -12.88
N ALA A 229 8.81 14.19 -13.92
CA ALA A 229 8.71 14.93 -15.18
C ALA A 229 7.99 16.27 -15.00
N GLU A 230 6.97 16.33 -14.14
CA GLU A 230 6.25 17.57 -13.83
C GLU A 230 7.17 18.60 -13.15
N HIS A 231 8.03 18.17 -12.23
CA HIS A 231 9.03 19.04 -11.60
C HIS A 231 9.98 19.66 -12.65
N ARG A 232 10.52 18.84 -13.56
CA ARG A 232 11.45 19.28 -14.62
C ARG A 232 10.84 20.29 -15.60
N SER A 233 9.52 20.23 -15.81
CA SER A 233 8.82 21.19 -16.69
C SER A 233 8.86 22.63 -16.15
N LYS A 234 9.01 22.81 -14.83
CA LYS A 234 8.98 24.12 -14.16
C LYS A 234 10.35 24.79 -14.10
N ASP A 235 11.43 24.00 -13.99
CA ASP A 235 12.81 24.52 -14.09
C ASP A 235 13.09 25.16 -15.47
N ASN A 236 12.43 24.65 -16.51
CA ASN A 236 12.48 25.21 -17.87
C ASN A 236 11.67 26.51 -18.04
N ILE A 237 10.83 26.91 -17.08
CA ILE A 237 10.10 28.19 -17.15
C ILE A 237 10.89 29.30 -16.43
N SER A 238 11.63 28.96 -15.37
CA SER A 238 12.47 29.91 -14.63
C SER A 238 13.69 30.41 -15.43
N THR A 239 14.15 29.62 -16.41
CA THR A 239 15.31 29.97 -17.26
C THR A 239 14.97 30.94 -18.40
N TYR A 240 13.70 31.24 -18.67
CA TYR A 240 13.29 32.25 -19.67
C TYR A 240 12.71 33.53 -19.06
N ALA A 241 12.73 33.68 -17.73
CA ALA A 241 12.22 34.89 -17.05
C ALA A 241 13.31 35.97 -16.82
N PHE A 242 14.55 35.72 -17.22
CA PHE A 242 15.63 36.71 -17.25
C PHE A 242 16.39 36.62 -18.58
N ASN A 243 15.83 37.24 -19.61
CA ASN A 243 16.55 37.85 -20.73
C ASN A 243 15.75 39.05 -21.23
#